data_AF-A0A1H0D536-F1
#
_entry.id   AF-A0A1H0D536-F1
#
_cell.length_a   1.000
_cell.length_b   1.000
_cell.length_c   1.000
_cell.angle_alpha   90.00
_cell.angle_beta   90.00
_cell.angle_gamma   90.00
#
_symmetry.space_group_name_H-M   'P 1'
#
loop_
_entity.id
_entity.type
_entity.pdbx_description
1 polymer ?
#
loop_
_entity_poly.entity_id
_entity_poly.type
_entity_poly.pdbx_seq_one_letter_code
_entity_poly.pdbx_strand_id
1 'polypeptide(L)'
;MRKGYKIALFLLIAIPLFILTGCGSSTTDSTTGSVPEKAHLSTQLDITADGEGSFTIKNESPVEAVLEMSSGQQIEFQLLNKANAIIYTYSANKLFIQEKQEKKLQPREEWKIPLNLAEELAGVPAGSYTLVVWSTAEGLNEQKEEVAYELLKSPGKLVVQTQEVTFTGLVDPHSIEVKNLDGGIEVMQLSEVAMPQFENLEEGTQLIIEYVEENGQKFIQTTYPAE
;
A
#
# COMPACT_ATOMS: atom_id res chain seq x y z
N MET A 1 38.80 -98.56 -29.76
CA MET A 1 37.89 -98.68 -30.94
C MET A 1 36.99 -97.44 -30.93
N ARG A 2 37.20 -96.43 -31.81
CA ARG A 2 36.40 -96.11 -33.02
C ARG A 2 34.88 -96.11 -32.72
N LYS A 3 34.05 -95.06 -32.86
CA LYS A 3 33.93 -93.86 -33.75
C LYS A 3 33.13 -92.77 -32.98
N GLY A 4 33.32 -91.46 -33.19
CA GLY A 4 32.63 -90.61 -34.20
C GLY A 4 31.12 -90.49 -33.89
N TYR A 5 30.53 -89.33 -33.59
CA TYR A 5 30.28 -88.23 -34.54
C TYR A 5 30.15 -86.85 -33.85
N LYS A 6 30.52 -85.82 -34.62
CA LYS A 6 30.34 -84.39 -34.35
C LYS A 6 28.88 -83.98 -34.59
N ILE A 7 28.39 -82.97 -33.87
CA ILE A 7 27.61 -81.84 -34.41
C ILE A 7 27.91 -80.63 -33.52
N ALA A 8 28.33 -79.54 -34.16
CA ALA A 8 28.51 -78.23 -33.56
C ALA A 8 27.20 -77.45 -33.67
N LEU A 9 26.81 -76.74 -32.61
CA LEU A 9 25.92 -75.59 -32.72
C LEU A 9 26.34 -74.56 -31.66
N PHE A 10 26.87 -73.45 -32.15
CA PHE A 10 27.13 -72.23 -31.38
C PHE A 10 25.82 -71.72 -30.79
N LEU A 11 25.77 -71.46 -29.48
CA LEU A 11 24.82 -70.49 -28.94
C LEU A 11 25.44 -69.77 -27.74
N LEU A 12 25.48 -68.45 -27.90
CA LEU A 12 26.20 -67.48 -27.11
C LEU A 12 25.37 -67.07 -25.89
N ILE A 13 26.08 -66.93 -24.79
CA ILE A 13 25.78 -66.36 -23.47
C ILE A 13 24.74 -65.21 -23.48
N ALA A 14 23.77 -65.24 -22.55
CA ALA A 14 23.43 -64.12 -21.66
C ALA A 14 22.47 -64.57 -20.54
N ILE A 15 22.82 -64.19 -19.31
CA ILE A 15 22.25 -64.59 -18.02
C ILE A 15 20.91 -63.87 -17.76
N PRO A 16 19.87 -64.56 -17.27
CA PRO A 16 18.85 -63.93 -16.43
C PRO A 16 19.17 -64.17 -14.96
N LEU A 17 19.39 -63.05 -14.26
CA LEU A 17 19.48 -62.94 -12.81
C LEU A 17 18.14 -63.40 -12.20
N PHE A 18 18.19 -64.29 -11.20
CA PHE A 18 17.16 -64.42 -10.18
C PHE A 18 16.94 -63.01 -9.54
N ILE A 19 15.85 -62.65 -8.87
CA ILE A 19 15.50 -63.08 -7.51
C ILE A 19 14.07 -62.56 -7.15
N LEU A 20 13.28 -63.47 -6.56
CA LEU A 20 12.18 -63.37 -5.59
C LEU A 20 10.92 -62.49 -5.84
N THR A 21 9.81 -63.21 -5.93
CA THR A 21 8.45 -62.80 -5.59
C THR A 21 8.33 -62.42 -4.10
N GLY A 22 7.95 -61.17 -3.81
CA GLY A 22 7.42 -60.74 -2.53
C GLY A 22 5.99 -60.23 -2.73
N CYS A 23 5.00 -60.96 -2.20
CA CYS A 23 3.62 -60.52 -2.13
C CYS A 23 3.47 -59.58 -0.92
N GLY A 24 3.49 -58.27 -1.17
CA GLY A 24 3.15 -57.25 -0.19
C GLY A 24 1.81 -56.64 -0.56
N SER A 25 0.76 -57.04 0.16
CA SER A 25 -0.55 -56.40 0.07
C SER A 25 -0.48 -55.03 0.74
N SER A 26 -0.47 -53.96 -0.06
CA SER A 26 -0.81 -52.61 0.40
C SER A 26 -1.71 -51.98 -0.64
N THR A 27 -2.94 -51.67 -0.20
CA THR A 27 -3.97 -50.91 -0.88
C THR A 27 -3.35 -49.74 -1.65
N THR A 28 -3.53 -49.73 -2.97
CA THR A 28 -3.10 -48.62 -3.82
C THR A 28 -4.08 -47.47 -3.61
N ASP A 29 -3.82 -46.63 -2.61
CA ASP A 29 -4.40 -45.29 -2.59
C ASP A 29 -3.83 -44.53 -3.80
N SER A 30 -4.68 -44.41 -4.81
CA SER A 30 -4.42 -43.54 -5.95
C SER A 30 -4.56 -42.10 -5.48
N THR A 31 -3.54 -41.56 -4.82
CA THR A 31 -3.43 -40.12 -4.64
C THR A 31 -2.96 -39.54 -5.97
N THR A 32 -3.91 -39.26 -6.86
CA THR A 32 -3.79 -38.17 -7.82
C THR A 32 -3.57 -36.90 -7.00
N GLY A 33 -2.30 -36.60 -6.71
CA GLY A 33 -1.89 -35.35 -6.12
C GLY A 33 -2.04 -34.26 -7.17
N SER A 34 -3.26 -33.76 -7.34
CA SER A 34 -3.49 -32.47 -7.97
C SER A 34 -2.71 -31.47 -7.15
N VAL A 35 -1.60 -30.95 -7.68
CA VAL A 35 -0.98 -29.74 -7.13
C VAL A 35 -2.11 -28.70 -7.05
N PRO A 36 -2.41 -28.12 -5.88
CA PRO A 36 -3.46 -27.12 -5.79
C PRO A 36 -3.13 -26.03 -6.81
N GLU A 37 -4.06 -25.78 -7.72
CA GLU A 37 -3.93 -24.75 -8.74
C GLU A 37 -3.76 -23.41 -8.00
N LYS A 38 -2.52 -22.89 -7.99
CA LYS A 38 -2.24 -21.62 -7.33
C LYS A 38 -2.98 -20.54 -8.10
N ALA A 39 -3.81 -19.76 -7.40
CA ALA A 39 -4.52 -18.67 -8.02
C ALA A 39 -3.52 -17.70 -8.68
N HIS A 40 -3.74 -17.44 -9.97
CA HIS A 40 -3.14 -16.38 -10.75
C HIS A 40 -3.81 -15.04 -10.41
N LEU A 41 -3.00 -14.10 -9.94
CA LEU A 41 -3.38 -12.76 -9.55
C LEU A 41 -2.71 -11.75 -10.49
N SER A 42 -3.42 -10.68 -10.80
CA SER A 42 -2.86 -9.52 -11.54
C SER A 42 -3.00 -8.25 -10.72
N THR A 43 -2.11 -7.31 -10.97
CA THR A 43 -2.08 -5.99 -10.35
C THR A 43 -2.32 -4.89 -11.40
N GLN A 44 -2.83 -3.76 -10.95
CA GLN A 44 -2.97 -2.55 -11.76
C GLN A 44 -2.88 -1.32 -10.86
N LEU A 45 -2.22 -0.28 -11.35
CA LEU A 45 -2.17 1.02 -10.69
C LEU A 45 -2.87 2.06 -11.56
N ASP A 46 -3.89 2.69 -11.00
CA ASP A 46 -4.55 3.85 -11.60
C ASP A 46 -4.30 5.04 -10.67
N ILE A 47 -3.66 6.09 -11.19
CA ILE A 47 -3.39 7.33 -10.46
C ILE A 47 -3.78 8.53 -11.33
N THR A 48 -4.44 9.51 -10.72
CA THR A 48 -4.79 10.78 -11.35
C THR A 48 -3.70 11.83 -11.10
N ALA A 49 -3.75 12.93 -11.84
CA ALA A 49 -2.72 13.98 -11.78
C ALA A 49 -2.68 14.74 -10.45
N ASP A 50 -3.77 14.73 -9.70
CA ASP A 50 -3.90 15.27 -8.33
C ASP A 50 -3.39 14.29 -7.26
N GLY A 51 -3.00 13.06 -7.63
CA GLY A 51 -2.46 12.08 -6.70
C GLY A 51 -3.52 11.21 -6.02
N GLU A 52 -4.79 11.28 -6.43
CA GLU A 52 -5.79 10.28 -6.05
C GLU A 52 -5.69 9.02 -6.93
N GLY A 53 -6.11 7.87 -6.40
CA GLY A 53 -6.14 6.67 -7.22
C GLY A 53 -6.34 5.39 -6.43
N SER A 54 -5.96 4.28 -7.06
CA SER A 54 -6.04 2.96 -6.45
C SER A 54 -5.01 1.98 -7.00
N PHE A 55 -4.54 1.11 -6.13
CA PHE A 55 -3.87 -0.13 -6.49
C PHE A 55 -4.88 -1.27 -6.45
N THR A 56 -5.06 -1.97 -7.57
CA THR A 56 -6.05 -3.05 -7.71
C THR A 56 -5.35 -4.40 -7.79
N ILE A 57 -5.82 -5.36 -6.99
CA ILE A 57 -5.45 -6.77 -7.09
C ILE A 57 -6.67 -7.54 -7.58
N LYS A 58 -6.51 -8.34 -8.63
CA LYS A 58 -7.59 -9.12 -9.23
C LYS A 58 -7.27 -10.60 -9.27
N ASN A 59 -8.24 -11.41 -8.87
CA ASN A 59 -8.17 -12.86 -9.04
C ASN A 59 -8.62 -13.26 -10.45
N GLU A 60 -7.66 -13.60 -11.32
CA GLU A 60 -7.94 -14.02 -12.70
C GLU A 60 -8.26 -15.51 -12.82
N SER A 61 -8.29 -16.23 -11.71
CA SER A 61 -8.45 -17.68 -11.67
C SER A 61 -9.90 -18.09 -11.44
N PRO A 62 -10.27 -19.34 -11.79
CA PRO A 62 -11.59 -19.91 -11.47
C PRO A 62 -11.69 -20.42 -10.02
N VAL A 63 -10.64 -20.27 -9.21
CA VAL A 63 -10.56 -20.71 -7.81
C VAL A 63 -10.37 -19.51 -6.88
N GLU A 64 -10.78 -19.63 -5.61
CA GLU A 64 -10.54 -18.61 -4.58
C GLU A 64 -9.03 -18.35 -4.39
N ALA A 65 -8.66 -17.09 -4.25
CA ALA A 65 -7.32 -16.67 -3.85
C ALA A 65 -7.32 -16.17 -2.40
N VAL A 66 -6.31 -16.55 -1.62
CA VAL A 66 -6.09 -16.04 -0.26
C VAL A 66 -4.83 -15.21 -0.25
N LEU A 67 -4.95 -13.93 0.06
CA LEU A 67 -3.85 -12.98 0.22
C LEU A 67 -3.50 -12.87 1.69
N GLU A 68 -2.29 -13.28 2.07
CA GLU A 68 -1.80 -13.20 3.44
C GLU A 68 -0.82 -12.02 3.61
N MET A 69 -1.09 -11.15 4.58
CA MET A 69 -0.21 -10.04 4.96
C MET A 69 0.27 -10.24 6.40
N SER A 70 1.54 -9.93 6.67
CA SER A 70 2.13 -10.12 8.01
C SER A 70 1.78 -9.01 9.01
N SER A 71 1.11 -7.95 8.56
CA SER A 71 0.70 -6.80 9.36
C SER A 71 -0.55 -6.14 8.73
N GLY A 72 -1.05 -5.06 9.34
CA GLY A 72 -2.08 -4.21 8.75
C GLY A 72 -1.64 -3.44 7.49
N GLN A 73 -0.37 -3.47 7.10
CA GLN A 73 0.10 -2.87 5.86
C GLN A 73 -0.37 -3.71 4.67
N GLN A 74 -1.09 -3.10 3.72
CA GLN A 74 -1.64 -3.78 2.53
C GLN A 74 -0.79 -3.57 1.26
N ILE A 75 -0.14 -2.41 1.18
CA ILE A 75 0.73 -1.99 0.08
C ILE A 75 1.97 -1.29 0.61
N GLU A 76 2.97 -1.19 -0.25
CA GLU A 76 4.13 -0.32 -0.10
C GLU A 76 4.27 0.50 -1.38
N PHE A 77 4.81 1.71 -1.25
CA PHE A 77 5.22 2.46 -2.42
C PHE A 77 6.48 3.27 -2.20
N GLN A 78 7.18 3.51 -3.30
CA GLN A 78 8.38 4.32 -3.34
C GLN A 78 8.28 5.36 -4.43
N LEU A 79 8.92 6.50 -4.18
CA LEU A 79 9.08 7.57 -5.15
C LEU A 79 10.56 7.66 -5.53
N LEU A 80 10.84 7.47 -6.82
CA LEU A 80 12.19 7.53 -7.38
C LEU A 80 12.36 8.82 -8.18
N ASN A 81 13.49 9.48 -8.01
CA ASN A 81 13.85 10.64 -8.83
C ASN A 81 14.42 10.22 -10.19
N LYS A 82 14.76 11.20 -11.05
CA LYS A 82 15.35 10.97 -12.38
C LYS A 82 16.68 10.19 -12.39
N ALA A 83 17.36 10.12 -11.26
CA ALA A 83 18.59 9.33 -11.08
C ALA A 83 18.30 7.91 -10.56
N ASN A 84 17.03 7.49 -10.51
CA ASN A 84 16.55 6.25 -9.91
C ASN A 84 16.89 6.10 -8.42
N ALA A 85 17.17 7.22 -7.73
CA ALA A 85 17.33 7.20 -6.28
C ALA A 85 15.96 7.27 -5.61
N ILE A 86 15.73 6.39 -4.65
CA ILE A 86 14.54 6.40 -3.79
C ILE A 86 14.62 7.63 -2.89
N ILE A 87 13.65 8.53 -3.02
CA ILE A 87 13.54 9.74 -2.22
C ILE A 87 12.39 9.68 -1.20
N TYR A 88 11.49 8.71 -1.34
CA TYR A 88 10.39 8.47 -0.42
C TYR A 88 10.08 6.97 -0.34
N THR A 89 9.71 6.50 0.86
CA THR A 89 9.20 5.15 1.12
C THR A 89 8.04 5.28 2.09
N TYR A 90 6.87 4.75 1.73
CA TYR A 90 5.62 4.95 2.46
C TYR A 90 5.69 4.44 3.90
N SER A 91 6.30 3.28 4.13
CA SER A 91 6.43 2.73 5.48
C SER A 91 7.46 3.43 6.38
N ALA A 92 8.34 4.29 5.84
CA ALA A 92 9.52 4.77 6.57
C ALA A 92 9.19 5.46 7.92
N ASN A 93 8.03 6.11 8.01
CA ASN A 93 7.57 6.82 9.21
C ASN A 93 6.20 6.35 9.70
N LYS A 94 5.79 5.13 9.36
CA LYS A 94 4.47 4.58 9.73
C LYS A 94 4.61 3.37 10.63
N LEU A 95 3.65 3.24 11.55
CA LEU A 95 3.46 2.05 12.37
C LEU A 95 2.22 1.33 11.88
N PHE A 96 2.39 0.05 11.57
CA PHE A 96 1.28 -0.84 11.20
C PHE A 96 1.02 -1.83 12.34
N ILE A 97 -0.25 -2.18 12.53
CA ILE A 97 -0.65 -3.20 13.50
C ILE A 97 0.06 -4.51 13.15
N GLN A 98 0.77 -5.09 14.11
CA GLN A 98 1.56 -6.32 13.94
C GLN A 98 0.68 -7.56 14.10
N GLU A 99 -0.35 -7.67 13.27
CA GLU A 99 -1.27 -8.80 13.24
C GLU A 99 -1.42 -9.30 11.80
N LYS A 100 -1.37 -10.62 11.61
CA LYS A 100 -1.59 -11.23 10.31
C LYS A 100 -3.00 -10.92 9.81
N GLN A 101 -3.11 -10.51 8.55
CA GLN A 101 -4.38 -10.23 7.89
C GLN A 101 -4.55 -11.16 6.70
N GLU A 102 -5.78 -11.61 6.47
CA GLU A 102 -6.16 -12.39 5.29
C GLU A 102 -7.21 -11.66 4.47
N LYS A 103 -7.00 -11.56 3.15
CA LYS A 103 -8.02 -11.12 2.20
C LYS A 103 -8.30 -12.24 1.21
N LYS A 104 -9.54 -12.74 1.23
CA LYS A 104 -10.04 -13.73 0.28
C LYS A 104 -10.66 -13.01 -0.93
N LEU A 105 -10.28 -13.44 -2.13
CA LEU A 105 -10.84 -12.99 -3.39
C LEU A 105 -11.51 -14.15 -4.10
N GLN A 106 -12.81 -14.03 -4.34
CA GLN A 106 -13.55 -14.96 -5.18
C GLN A 106 -13.02 -14.92 -6.63
N PRO A 107 -13.32 -15.94 -7.44
CA PRO A 107 -13.00 -15.91 -8.87
C PRO A 107 -13.47 -14.61 -9.53
N ARG A 108 -12.56 -13.93 -10.24
CA ARG A 108 -12.80 -12.63 -10.92
C ARG A 108 -13.08 -11.44 -10.01
N GLU A 109 -12.97 -11.58 -8.69
CA GLU A 109 -13.11 -10.46 -7.76
C GLU A 109 -11.88 -9.54 -7.84
N GLU A 110 -12.15 -8.24 -7.68
CA GLU A 110 -11.16 -7.18 -7.54
C GLU A 110 -11.16 -6.65 -6.10
N TRP A 111 -9.96 -6.41 -5.58
CA TRP A 111 -9.77 -5.63 -4.36
C TRP A 111 -9.01 -4.36 -4.71
N LYS A 112 -9.71 -3.23 -4.52
CA LYS A 112 -9.18 -1.89 -4.76
C LYS A 112 -8.71 -1.29 -3.45
N ILE A 113 -7.43 -0.93 -3.42
CA ILE A 113 -6.77 -0.30 -2.27
C ILE A 113 -6.60 1.17 -2.65
N PRO A 114 -7.27 2.10 -1.95
CA PRO A 114 -7.20 3.52 -2.28
C PRO A 114 -5.80 4.08 -2.03
N LEU A 115 -5.39 5.02 -2.87
CA LEU A 115 -4.14 5.77 -2.77
C LEU A 115 -4.47 7.26 -2.75
N ASN A 116 -3.91 7.98 -1.78
CA ASN A 116 -3.93 9.43 -1.72
C ASN A 116 -2.48 9.93 -1.56
N LEU A 117 -1.83 10.26 -2.66
CA LEU A 117 -0.43 10.69 -2.67
C LEU A 117 -0.26 12.15 -2.20
N ALA A 118 -1.30 12.97 -2.30
CA ALA A 118 -1.24 14.37 -1.88
C ALA A 118 -0.97 14.47 -0.37
N GLU A 119 -1.67 13.65 0.44
CA GLU A 119 -1.45 13.58 1.88
C GLU A 119 -0.11 12.92 2.22
N GLU A 120 0.24 11.85 1.50
CA GLU A 120 1.39 11.01 1.84
C GLU A 120 2.73 11.64 1.46
N LEU A 121 2.78 12.42 0.38
CA LEU A 121 4.02 13.02 -0.13
C LEU A 121 4.30 14.41 0.45
N ALA A 122 3.71 14.72 1.61
CA ALA A 122 3.91 15.97 2.30
C ALA A 122 5.41 16.23 2.57
N GLY A 123 5.93 17.35 2.05
CA GLY A 123 7.35 17.74 2.12
C GLY A 123 8.23 17.18 1.00
N VAL A 124 7.68 16.38 0.08
CA VAL A 124 8.39 15.99 -1.15
C VAL A 124 8.35 17.17 -2.13
N PRO A 125 9.50 17.63 -2.67
CA PRO A 125 9.53 18.74 -3.62
C PRO A 125 8.73 18.44 -4.89
N ALA A 126 8.13 19.46 -5.49
CA ALA A 126 7.52 19.35 -6.82
C ALA A 126 8.55 18.84 -7.85
N GLY A 127 8.11 17.98 -8.76
CA GLY A 127 8.98 17.42 -9.79
C GLY A 127 8.45 16.14 -10.43
N SER A 128 9.23 15.65 -11.40
CA SER A 128 8.95 14.41 -12.11
C SER A 128 9.58 13.23 -11.39
N TYR A 129 8.78 12.19 -11.17
CA TYR A 129 9.16 11.00 -10.44
C TYR A 129 8.67 9.74 -11.15
N THR A 130 9.24 8.60 -10.72
CA THR A 130 8.64 7.29 -10.93
C THR A 130 8.01 6.84 -9.62
N LEU A 131 6.72 6.57 -9.65
CA LEU A 131 5.98 5.95 -8.56
C LEU A 131 6.01 4.43 -8.77
N VAL A 132 6.44 3.70 -7.74
CA VAL A 132 6.52 2.24 -7.73
C VAL A 132 5.65 1.73 -6.60
N VAL A 133 4.62 0.94 -6.89
CA VAL A 133 3.64 0.43 -5.90
C VAL A 133 3.57 -1.09 -5.98
N TRP A 134 3.46 -1.75 -4.83
CA TRP A 134 3.23 -3.20 -4.77
C TRP A 134 2.43 -3.59 -3.52
N SER A 135 1.83 -4.78 -3.56
CA SER A 135 1.19 -5.37 -2.39
C SER A 135 2.21 -5.99 -1.45
N THR A 136 1.97 -5.87 -0.15
CA THR A 136 2.71 -6.58 0.90
C THR A 136 2.26 -8.02 1.10
N ALA A 137 1.21 -8.46 0.38
CA ALA A 137 0.74 -9.84 0.45
C ALA A 137 1.83 -10.82 -0.02
N GLU A 138 1.92 -11.98 0.64
CA GLU A 138 2.94 -12.98 0.36
C GLU A 138 2.92 -13.43 -1.11
N GLY A 139 4.07 -13.30 -1.78
CA GLY A 139 4.24 -13.68 -3.17
C GLY A 139 3.81 -12.63 -4.20
N LEU A 140 3.33 -11.45 -3.78
CA LEU A 140 3.03 -10.31 -4.66
C LEU A 140 4.05 -9.16 -4.53
N ASN A 141 4.99 -9.25 -3.61
CA ASN A 141 6.00 -8.21 -3.33
C ASN A 141 6.92 -7.88 -4.50
N GLU A 142 7.09 -8.82 -5.44
CA GLU A 142 7.86 -8.64 -6.67
C GLU A 142 6.99 -8.17 -7.86
N GLN A 143 5.66 -8.18 -7.73
CA GLN A 143 4.73 -7.67 -8.75
C GLN A 143 4.53 -6.16 -8.52
N LYS A 144 5.44 -5.38 -9.06
CA LYS A 144 5.46 -3.93 -8.95
C LYS A 144 4.79 -3.28 -10.15
N GLU A 145 3.93 -2.31 -9.86
CA GLU A 145 3.40 -1.38 -10.86
C GLU A 145 4.22 -0.10 -10.83
N GLU A 146 4.67 0.34 -12.00
CA GLU A 146 5.49 1.55 -12.15
C GLU A 146 4.81 2.53 -13.10
N VAL A 147 4.68 3.78 -12.65
CA VAL A 147 4.12 4.87 -13.46
C VAL A 147 4.96 6.13 -13.33
N ALA A 148 5.05 6.88 -14.43
CA ALA A 148 5.53 8.24 -14.37
C ALA A 148 4.52 9.10 -13.60
N TYR A 149 5.00 9.87 -12.62
CA TYR A 149 4.18 10.70 -11.76
C TYR A 149 4.79 12.10 -11.67
N GLU A 150 3.99 13.10 -12.06
CA GLU A 150 4.38 14.52 -11.99
C GLU A 150 3.74 15.15 -10.77
N LEU A 151 4.56 15.42 -9.75
CA LEU A 151 4.13 16.13 -8.57
C LEU A 151 4.16 17.63 -8.86
N LEU A 152 3.02 18.18 -9.28
CA LEU A 152 2.92 19.56 -9.78
C LEU A 152 3.18 20.61 -8.69
N LYS A 153 2.83 20.28 -7.44
CA LYS A 153 3.08 21.11 -6.26
C LYS A 153 3.64 20.21 -5.18
N SER A 154 4.66 20.70 -4.48
CA SER A 154 5.05 20.05 -3.23
C SER A 154 3.84 20.13 -2.31
N PRO A 155 3.25 19.00 -1.90
CA PRO A 155 2.26 19.04 -0.85
C PRO A 155 3.04 19.56 0.35
N GLY A 156 2.65 20.72 0.86
CA GLY A 156 3.30 21.25 2.04
C GLY A 156 3.22 20.17 3.10
N LYS A 157 4.33 19.87 3.79
CA LYS A 157 4.18 19.32 5.14
C LYS A 157 3.37 20.38 5.87
N LEU A 158 2.10 20.11 6.18
CA LEU A 158 1.29 21.04 6.95
C LEU A 158 2.05 21.31 8.24
N VAL A 159 2.74 22.46 8.29
CA VAL A 159 3.40 22.92 9.49
C VAL A 159 2.27 23.57 10.28
N VAL A 160 1.64 22.76 11.12
CA VAL A 160 0.67 23.26 12.08
C VAL A 160 1.43 24.16 13.04
N GLN A 161 1.12 25.44 13.00
CA GLN A 161 1.60 26.45 13.90
C GLN A 161 0.53 26.71 14.95
N THR A 162 0.96 26.95 16.18
CA THR A 162 0.08 27.26 17.31
C THR A 162 0.25 28.71 17.70
N GLN A 163 -0.85 29.41 17.93
CA GLN A 163 -0.83 30.81 18.35
C GLN A 163 -1.96 31.10 19.33
N GLU A 164 -1.65 31.86 20.37
CA GLU A 164 -2.65 32.38 21.29
C GLU A 164 -3.19 33.71 20.77
N VAL A 165 -4.51 33.84 20.73
CA VAL A 165 -5.22 34.99 20.18
C VAL A 165 -6.49 35.31 20.99
N THR A 166 -7.00 36.52 20.83
CA THR A 166 -8.34 36.89 21.27
C THR A 166 -9.27 37.00 20.07
N PHE A 167 -10.36 36.23 20.06
CA PHE A 167 -11.37 36.28 19.00
C PHE A 167 -12.05 37.65 18.99
N THR A 168 -12.07 38.32 17.83
CA THR A 168 -12.66 39.66 17.68
C THR A 168 -13.98 39.61 16.91
N GLY A 169 -14.19 38.62 16.04
CA GLY A 169 -15.46 38.40 15.35
C GLY A 169 -15.30 37.66 14.03
N LEU A 170 -16.43 37.35 13.39
CA LEU A 170 -16.46 36.86 12.01
C LEU A 170 -16.33 38.06 11.05
N VAL A 171 -15.48 37.94 10.03
CA VAL A 171 -15.43 38.89 8.91
C VAL A 171 -16.43 38.46 7.83
N ASP A 172 -16.45 37.16 7.53
CA ASP A 172 -17.41 36.49 6.66
C ASP A 172 -17.55 35.01 7.11
N PRO A 173 -18.40 34.16 6.46
CA PRO A 173 -18.59 32.78 6.89
C PRO A 173 -17.32 31.91 6.93
N HIS A 174 -16.25 32.30 6.23
CA HIS A 174 -15.01 31.53 6.12
C HIS A 174 -13.82 32.27 6.71
N SER A 175 -14.01 33.38 7.41
CA SER A 175 -12.89 34.15 7.96
C SER A 175 -13.23 34.87 9.25
N ILE A 176 -12.21 34.97 10.10
CA ILE A 176 -12.30 35.60 11.41
C ILE A 176 -11.26 36.69 11.57
N GLU A 177 -11.58 37.66 12.39
CA GLU A 177 -10.63 38.64 12.89
C GLU A 177 -10.19 38.23 14.30
N VAL A 178 -8.88 38.23 14.53
CA VAL A 178 -8.27 37.91 15.82
C VAL A 178 -7.28 38.98 16.23
N LYS A 179 -7.11 39.14 17.54
CA LYS A 179 -6.11 40.01 18.14
C LYS A 179 -4.99 39.18 18.76
N ASN A 180 -3.77 39.45 18.32
CA ASN A 180 -2.55 38.80 18.79
C ASN A 180 -2.13 39.32 20.18
N LEU A 181 -1.26 38.59 20.87
CA LEU A 181 -0.73 38.98 22.19
C LEU A 181 0.04 40.31 22.17
N ASP A 182 0.66 40.65 21.04
CA ASP A 182 1.33 41.94 20.83
C ASP A 182 0.36 43.10 20.55
N GLY A 183 -0.94 42.81 20.48
CA GLY A 183 -2.01 43.76 20.21
C GLY A 183 -2.29 43.98 18.72
N GLY A 184 -1.56 43.33 17.81
CA GLY A 184 -1.83 43.35 16.38
C GLY A 184 -3.16 42.67 16.03
N ILE A 185 -3.81 43.14 14.98
CA ILE A 185 -5.05 42.54 14.44
C ILE A 185 -4.71 41.81 13.15
N GLU A 186 -5.25 40.61 13.00
CA GLU A 186 -5.02 39.74 11.84
C GLU A 186 -6.34 39.07 11.41
N VAL A 187 -6.51 38.91 10.10
CA VAL A 187 -7.63 38.16 9.51
C VAL A 187 -7.14 36.79 9.06
N MET A 188 -7.80 35.74 9.53
CA MET A 188 -7.46 34.35 9.22
C MET A 188 -8.64 33.63 8.56
N GLN A 189 -8.34 32.70 7.66
CA GLN A 189 -9.34 31.87 7.00
C GLN A 189 -9.64 30.65 7.87
N LEU A 190 -10.88 30.16 7.81
CA LEU A 190 -11.34 28.95 8.47
C LEU A 190 -11.28 27.79 7.48
N SER A 191 -10.71 26.67 7.88
CA SER A 191 -10.95 25.41 7.19
C SER A 191 -12.39 24.93 7.40
N GLU A 192 -12.89 24.06 6.53
CA GLU A 192 -14.24 23.49 6.64
C GLU A 192 -14.48 22.83 8.01
N VAL A 193 -13.44 22.24 8.61
CA VAL A 193 -13.50 21.58 9.92
C VAL A 193 -13.46 22.55 11.10
N ALA A 194 -12.92 23.77 10.89
CA ALA A 194 -12.84 24.79 11.93
C ALA A 194 -14.10 25.65 12.01
N MET A 195 -14.83 25.84 10.90
CA MET A 195 -16.02 26.71 10.85
C MET A 195 -17.02 26.51 12.00
N PRO A 196 -17.45 25.27 12.34
CA PRO A 196 -18.44 25.05 13.39
C PRO A 196 -17.98 25.50 14.79
N GLN A 197 -16.67 25.63 15.00
CA GLN A 197 -16.09 26.01 16.29
C GLN A 197 -16.23 27.51 16.58
N PHE A 198 -16.55 28.32 15.55
CA PHE A 198 -16.65 29.78 15.64
C PHE A 198 -18.08 30.32 15.50
N GLU A 199 -19.07 29.51 15.09
CA GLU A 199 -20.45 29.97 14.84
C GLU A 199 -21.12 30.63 16.05
N ASN A 200 -20.76 30.21 17.26
CA ASN A 200 -21.35 30.69 18.51
C ASN A 200 -20.31 31.20 19.51
N LEU A 201 -19.12 31.54 19.03
CA LEU A 201 -18.04 32.01 19.88
C LEU A 201 -18.27 33.48 20.25
N GLU A 202 -18.15 33.82 21.53
CA GLU A 202 -18.31 35.20 21.99
C GLU A 202 -17.05 36.02 21.69
N GLU A 203 -17.22 37.25 21.21
CA GLU A 203 -16.13 38.21 21.04
C GLU A 203 -15.40 38.44 22.38
N GLY A 204 -14.07 38.54 22.33
CA GLY A 204 -13.21 38.65 23.50
C GLY A 204 -12.76 37.31 24.08
N THR A 205 -13.23 36.17 23.54
CA THR A 205 -12.77 34.84 23.97
C THR A 205 -11.29 34.65 23.63
N GLN A 206 -10.49 34.22 24.62
CA GLN A 206 -9.10 33.85 24.41
C GLN A 206 -8.99 32.40 23.94
N LEU A 207 -8.21 32.19 22.90
CA LEU A 207 -8.10 30.93 22.19
C LEU A 207 -6.64 30.58 21.93
N ILE A 208 -6.37 29.29 21.90
CA ILE A 208 -5.20 28.73 21.23
C ILE A 208 -5.68 28.19 19.89
N ILE A 209 -5.21 28.78 18.79
CA ILE A 209 -5.52 28.34 17.44
C ILE A 209 -4.37 27.51 16.86
N GLU A 210 -4.73 26.45 16.15
CA GLU A 210 -3.82 25.71 15.28
C GLU A 210 -4.14 26.06 13.83
N TYR A 211 -3.13 26.55 13.10
CA TYR A 211 -3.29 26.98 11.72
C TYR A 211 -2.14 26.50 10.84
N VAL A 212 -2.40 26.49 9.54
CA VAL A 212 -1.39 26.27 8.50
C VAL A 212 -1.25 27.54 7.69
N GLU A 213 -0.04 27.84 7.22
CA GLU A 213 0.20 29.00 6.37
C GLU A 213 0.46 28.54 4.93
N GLU A 214 -0.39 28.98 4.02
CA GLU A 214 -0.29 28.67 2.59
C GLU A 214 -0.28 29.97 1.79
N ASN A 215 0.79 30.20 1.02
CA ASN A 215 0.96 31.40 0.19
C ASN A 215 0.78 32.74 0.96
N GLY A 216 1.19 32.77 2.23
CA GLY A 216 1.05 33.95 3.10
C GLY A 216 -0.34 34.15 3.71
N GLN A 217 -1.28 33.20 3.49
CA GLN A 217 -2.59 33.18 4.13
C GLN A 217 -2.61 32.10 5.22
N LYS A 218 -3.10 32.47 6.41
CA LYS A 218 -3.31 31.52 7.50
C LYS A 218 -4.69 30.87 7.41
N PHE A 219 -4.74 29.54 7.56
CA PHE A 219 -5.93 28.71 7.58
C PHE A 219 -6.03 27.95 8.90
N ILE A 220 -6.99 28.32 9.74
CA ILE A 220 -7.24 27.68 11.03
C ILE A 220 -7.81 26.29 10.81
N GLN A 221 -7.19 25.30 11.45
CA GLN A 221 -7.59 23.89 11.42
C GLN A 221 -8.44 23.53 12.63
N THR A 222 -8.11 24.08 13.81
CA THR A 222 -8.87 23.86 15.04
C THR A 222 -8.55 24.93 16.07
N THR A 223 -9.37 25.04 17.11
CA THR A 223 -9.15 25.93 18.25
C THR A 223 -9.40 25.23 19.59
N TYR A 224 -8.75 25.73 20.63
CA TYR A 224 -8.93 25.33 22.03
C TYR A 224 -9.10 26.58 22.91
N PRO A 225 -9.80 26.49 24.05
CA PRO A 225 -9.76 27.57 25.04
C PRO A 225 -8.31 27.81 25.50
N ALA A 226 -7.91 29.08 25.64
CA ALA A 226 -6.68 29.42 26.35
C ALA A 226 -6.93 29.27 27.87
N GLU A 227 -5.98 28.67 28.60
CA GLU A 227 -6.04 28.51 30.06
C GLU A 227 -5.78 29.81 30.84
#